data_AF-A0A1L5YNE6-F1
#
_entry.id   AF-A0A1L5YNE6-F1
#
_cell.length_a   1.000
_cell.length_b   1.000
_cell.length_c   1.000
_cell.angle_alpha   90.00
_cell.angle_beta   90.00
_cell.angle_gamma   90.00
#
_symmetry.space_group_name_H-M   'P 1'
#
loop_
_entity.id
_entity.type
_entity.pdbx_description
1 polymer ?
#
loop_
_entity_poly.entity_id
_entity_poly.type
_entity_poly.pdbx_seq_one_letter_code
_entity_poly.pdbx_strand_id
1 'polypeptide(L)'
;RSYHALMQIFWFFMCWVGYTIFFLPRLAKVPKGQLFLINLLFVGAVVVAVGSAVGIYMGQRGWFNNDTLAYWFGSQGWEFIELGRFFQLLLLGAFSLWIFIIYRGVRPWISRKNVWSVPAWLLWGSGVMVLFLFFGVLMLPTSNFAISDYWRWMVVHMWVEVTFEVFTTVIVAYLLVQMGLVTRLMAERVVFLAVMLFFVTAINGISHNFYWIAKP
;
A
#
# COMPACT_ATOMS: atom_id res chain seq x y z
N ARG A 1 -8.81 16.47 11.97
CA ARG A 1 -9.29 15.21 11.35
C ARG A 1 -8.32 14.69 10.29
N SER A 2 -8.11 15.40 9.18
CA SER A 2 -7.28 14.94 8.04
C SER A 2 -5.88 14.47 8.44
N TYR A 3 -5.17 15.21 9.31
CA TYR A 3 -3.85 14.77 9.79
C TYR A 3 -3.89 13.48 10.61
N HIS A 4 -4.95 13.24 11.38
CA HIS A 4 -5.05 12.03 12.18
C HIS A 4 -5.13 10.80 11.26
N ALA A 5 -6.06 10.83 10.29
CA ALA A 5 -6.21 9.75 9.31
C ALA A 5 -4.96 9.56 8.45
N LEU A 6 -4.40 10.65 7.91
CA LEU A 6 -3.21 10.59 7.06
C LEU A 6 -1.99 10.07 7.82
N MET A 7 -1.74 10.56 9.05
CA MET A 7 -0.62 10.09 9.85
C MET A 7 -0.79 8.62 10.22
N GLN A 8 -1.99 8.21 10.67
CA GLN A 8 -2.29 6.82 11.05
C GLN A 8 -1.95 5.84 9.93
N ILE A 9 -2.31 6.21 8.70
CA ILE A 9 -1.94 5.44 7.51
C ILE A 9 -0.43 5.51 7.32
N PHE A 10 0.14 6.71 7.20
CA PHE A 10 1.51 6.91 6.77
C PHE A 10 2.55 6.22 7.65
N TRP A 11 2.52 6.44 8.98
CA TRP A 11 3.54 5.86 9.87
C TRP A 11 3.50 4.33 9.85
N PHE A 12 2.28 3.76 9.82
CA PHE A 12 2.09 2.32 9.84
C PHE A 12 2.67 1.68 8.57
N PHE A 13 2.46 2.28 7.40
CA PHE A 13 3.07 1.81 6.16
C PHE A 13 4.59 1.94 6.16
N MET A 14 5.13 3.02 6.69
CA MET A 14 6.57 3.20 6.76
C MET A 14 7.24 2.13 7.62
N CYS A 15 6.58 1.64 8.67
CA CYS A 15 7.06 0.50 9.45
C CYS A 15 7.14 -0.79 8.61
N TRP A 16 6.14 -1.10 7.79
CA TRP A 16 6.14 -2.27 6.91
C TRP A 16 7.17 -2.18 5.78
N VAL A 17 7.30 -1.00 5.18
CA VAL A 17 8.35 -0.71 4.20
C VAL A 17 9.73 -0.92 4.82
N GLY A 18 9.95 -0.40 6.04
CA GLY A 18 11.19 -0.62 6.78
C GLY A 18 11.46 -2.09 7.08
N TYR A 19 10.45 -2.83 7.56
CA TYR A 19 10.57 -4.25 7.88
C TYR A 19 10.96 -5.09 6.66
N THR A 20 10.30 -4.88 5.51
CA THR A 20 10.64 -5.62 4.28
C THR A 20 12.06 -5.35 3.82
N ILE A 21 12.50 -4.10 3.82
CA ILE A 21 13.85 -3.73 3.42
C ILE A 21 14.89 -4.34 4.36
N PHE A 22 14.65 -4.29 5.67
CA PHE A 22 15.49 -4.92 6.69
C PHE A 22 15.60 -6.44 6.49
N PHE A 23 14.55 -7.06 5.97
CA PHE A 23 14.48 -8.49 5.76
C PHE A 23 15.26 -8.98 4.53
N LEU A 24 15.32 -8.20 3.45
CA LEU A 24 15.91 -8.62 2.16
C LEU A 24 17.32 -9.24 2.25
N PRO A 25 18.28 -8.70 3.01
CA PRO A 25 19.64 -9.24 3.08
C PRO A 25 19.73 -10.66 3.64
N ARG A 26 18.70 -11.12 4.37
CA ARG A 26 18.65 -12.49 4.91
C ARG A 26 18.30 -13.53 3.85
N LEU A 27 17.67 -13.13 2.76
CA LEU A 27 17.27 -14.03 1.68
C LEU A 27 18.36 -14.21 0.63
N ALA A 28 19.00 -13.11 0.23
CA ALA A 28 20.01 -13.11 -0.82
C ALA A 28 21.01 -11.97 -0.63
N LYS A 29 22.16 -12.08 -1.31
CA LYS A 29 23.17 -11.03 -1.36
C LYS A 29 22.58 -9.73 -1.90
N VAL A 30 22.85 -8.63 -1.21
CA VAL A 30 22.33 -7.30 -1.58
C VAL A 30 22.79 -6.88 -2.98
N PRO A 31 21.87 -6.51 -3.89
CA PRO A 31 22.22 -6.03 -5.22
C PRO A 31 22.99 -4.69 -5.20
N LYS A 32 23.83 -4.46 -6.21
CA LYS A 32 24.53 -3.17 -6.38
C LYS A 32 23.54 -2.01 -6.51
N GLY A 33 23.79 -0.90 -5.81
CA GLY A 33 22.92 0.30 -5.85
C GLY A 33 21.63 0.20 -5.04
N GLN A 34 21.43 -0.85 -4.22
CA GLN A 34 20.25 -0.98 -3.37
C GLN A 34 20.13 0.18 -2.35
N LEU A 35 21.26 0.59 -1.76
CA LEU A 35 21.29 1.71 -0.81
C LEU A 35 20.78 3.02 -1.43
N PHE A 36 21.18 3.31 -2.67
CA PHE A 36 20.71 4.50 -3.38
C PHE A 36 19.20 4.48 -3.57
N LEU A 37 18.62 3.33 -3.98
CA LEU A 37 17.17 3.19 -4.15
C LEU A 37 16.42 3.34 -2.81
N ILE A 38 16.97 2.80 -1.72
CA ILE A 38 16.40 2.94 -0.38
C ILE A 38 16.42 4.41 0.06
N ASN A 39 17.52 5.12 -0.17
CA ASN A 39 17.62 6.55 0.14
C ASN A 39 16.65 7.38 -0.72
N LEU A 40 16.51 7.05 -2.02
CA LEU A 40 15.55 7.69 -2.91
C LEU A 40 14.10 7.47 -2.42
N LEU A 41 13.77 6.23 -2.02
CA LEU A 41 12.49 5.89 -1.42
C LEU A 41 12.24 6.69 -0.14
N PHE A 42 13.23 6.78 0.74
CA PHE A 42 13.15 7.54 1.98
C PHE A 42 12.89 9.03 1.73
N VAL A 43 13.67 9.65 0.85
CA VAL A 43 13.46 11.06 0.47
C VAL A 43 12.08 11.26 -0.15
N GLY A 44 11.67 10.38 -1.07
CA GLY A 44 10.33 10.43 -1.67
C GLY A 44 9.21 10.35 -0.62
N ALA A 45 9.33 9.44 0.34
CA ALA A 45 8.37 9.32 1.44
C ALA A 45 8.32 10.59 2.30
N VAL A 46 9.47 11.18 2.66
CA VAL A 46 9.52 12.44 3.43
C VAL A 46 8.87 13.59 2.65
N VAL A 47 9.16 13.70 1.35
CA VAL A 47 8.54 14.73 0.49
C VAL A 47 7.03 14.55 0.42
N VAL A 48 6.52 13.32 0.30
CA VAL A 48 5.08 13.06 0.34
C VAL A 48 4.48 13.43 1.70
N ALA A 49 5.11 13.03 2.81
CA ALA A 49 4.60 13.30 4.15
C ALA A 49 4.50 14.79 4.45
N VAL A 50 5.62 15.51 4.29
CA VAL A 50 5.71 16.95 4.56
C VAL A 50 4.88 17.72 3.55
N GLY A 51 5.00 17.37 2.26
CA GLY A 51 4.27 18.02 1.19
C GLY A 51 2.76 17.87 1.31
N SER A 52 2.27 16.67 1.66
CA SER A 52 0.83 16.46 1.89
C SER A 52 0.35 17.19 3.14
N ALA A 53 1.14 17.21 4.22
CA ALA A 53 0.76 17.92 5.43
C ALA A 53 0.62 19.43 5.18
N VAL A 54 1.64 20.04 4.56
CA VAL A 54 1.62 21.46 4.18
C VAL A 54 0.53 21.74 3.15
N GLY A 55 0.40 20.88 2.14
CA GLY A 55 -0.61 20.99 1.08
C GLY A 55 -2.03 21.01 1.62
N ILE A 56 -2.39 20.05 2.46
CA ILE A 56 -3.71 19.98 3.11
C ILE A 56 -3.98 21.25 3.93
N TYR A 57 -2.99 21.75 4.69
CA TYR A 57 -3.12 23.01 5.43
C TYR A 57 -3.46 24.19 4.53
N MET A 58 -2.65 24.39 3.49
CA MET A 58 -2.80 25.49 2.54
C MET A 58 -4.13 25.39 1.76
N GLY A 59 -4.53 24.16 1.41
CA GLY A 59 -5.82 23.84 0.79
C GLY A 59 -6.99 24.26 1.66
N GLN A 60 -6.99 23.85 2.93
CA GLN A 60 -8.07 24.18 3.87
C GLN A 60 -8.12 25.66 4.25
N ARG A 61 -6.98 26.35 4.23
CA ARG A 61 -6.91 27.80 4.44
C ARG A 61 -7.35 28.64 3.24
N GLY A 62 -7.58 28.03 2.07
CA GLY A 62 -7.91 28.73 0.84
C GLY A 62 -6.75 29.57 0.29
N TRP A 63 -5.50 29.20 0.58
CA TRP A 63 -4.33 29.92 0.08
C TRP A 63 -4.00 29.64 -1.40
N PHE A 64 -4.70 28.68 -2.01
CA PHE A 64 -4.62 28.44 -3.44
C PHE A 64 -5.62 29.32 -4.18
N ASN A 65 -5.14 30.07 -5.17
CA ASN A 65 -5.96 30.98 -5.97
C ASN A 65 -6.85 30.27 -7.02
N ASN A 66 -6.70 28.95 -7.20
CA ASN A 66 -7.39 28.16 -8.21
C ASN A 66 -7.67 26.75 -7.68
N ASP A 67 -8.89 26.26 -7.90
CA ASP A 67 -9.33 24.91 -7.54
C ASP A 67 -8.45 23.81 -8.13
N THR A 68 -7.89 24.05 -9.32
CA THR A 68 -6.94 23.14 -9.96
C THR A 68 -5.67 22.99 -9.11
N LEU A 69 -5.12 24.10 -8.62
CA LEU A 69 -3.94 24.06 -7.74
C LEU A 69 -4.26 23.41 -6.40
N ALA A 70 -5.45 23.69 -5.85
CA ALA A 70 -5.93 23.05 -4.63
C ALA A 70 -6.08 21.53 -4.78
N TYR A 71 -6.55 21.05 -5.94
CA TYR A 71 -6.65 19.62 -6.22
C TYR A 71 -5.28 18.94 -6.36
N TRP A 72 -4.32 19.60 -7.02
CA TRP A 72 -2.99 19.01 -7.27
C TRP A 72 -2.08 19.04 -6.05
N PHE A 73 -2.02 20.16 -5.33
CA PHE A 73 -1.07 20.39 -4.24
C PHE A 73 -1.75 20.61 -2.88
N GLY A 74 -3.06 20.75 -2.84
CA GLY A 74 -3.82 20.98 -1.61
C GLY A 74 -4.45 19.71 -1.06
N SER A 75 -5.78 19.72 -0.99
CA SER A 75 -6.60 18.62 -0.49
C SER A 75 -7.60 18.16 -1.54
N GLN A 76 -7.72 16.85 -1.75
CA GLN A 76 -8.74 16.29 -2.65
C GLN A 76 -10.14 16.21 -2.00
N GLY A 77 -10.23 16.40 -0.68
CA GLY A 77 -11.52 16.44 0.04
C GLY A 77 -12.17 15.08 0.31
N TRP A 78 -11.50 13.98 -0.02
CA TRP A 78 -11.97 12.63 0.27
C TRP A 78 -11.33 12.09 1.55
N GLU A 79 -12.15 11.53 2.43
CA GLU A 79 -11.62 10.88 3.63
C GLU A 79 -10.70 9.70 3.25
N PHE A 80 -9.57 9.59 3.94
CA PHE A 80 -8.46 8.66 3.69
C PHE A 80 -7.61 8.94 2.43
N ILE A 81 -8.09 9.80 1.53
CA ILE A 81 -7.38 10.23 0.31
C ILE A 81 -7.39 11.76 0.25
N GLU A 82 -6.93 12.38 1.33
CA GLU A 82 -6.94 13.84 1.45
C GLU A 82 -5.78 14.49 0.70
N LEU A 83 -4.65 13.80 0.57
CA LEU A 83 -3.44 14.32 -0.05
C LEU A 83 -3.67 14.75 -1.51
N GLY A 84 -3.12 15.90 -1.91
CA GLY A 84 -3.23 16.42 -3.27
C GLY A 84 -2.74 15.43 -4.34
N ARG A 85 -3.27 15.56 -5.57
CA ARG A 85 -3.00 14.59 -6.66
C ARG A 85 -1.52 14.40 -6.96
N PHE A 86 -0.72 15.46 -6.89
CA PHE A 86 0.73 15.38 -7.10
C PHE A 86 1.38 14.45 -6.06
N PHE A 87 1.06 14.65 -4.78
CA PHE A 87 1.58 13.82 -3.70
C PHE A 87 1.07 12.39 -3.77
N GLN A 88 -0.14 12.17 -4.29
CA GLN A 88 -0.67 10.82 -4.52
C GLN A 88 0.14 10.08 -5.58
N LEU A 89 0.42 10.72 -6.71
CA LEU A 89 1.22 10.11 -7.77
C LEU A 89 2.66 9.88 -7.31
N LEU A 90 3.23 10.80 -6.53
CA LEU A 90 4.54 10.61 -5.93
C LEU A 90 4.55 9.44 -4.93
N LEU A 91 3.50 9.27 -4.13
CA LEU A 91 3.33 8.12 -3.23
C LEU A 91 3.24 6.80 -4.01
N LEU A 92 2.46 6.76 -5.11
CA LEU A 92 2.37 5.59 -5.98
C LEU A 92 3.71 5.24 -6.64
N GLY A 93 4.46 6.25 -7.06
CA GLY A 93 5.82 6.10 -7.57
C GLY A 93 6.79 5.57 -6.52
N ALA A 94 6.73 6.09 -5.29
CA ALA A 94 7.51 5.62 -4.16
C ALA A 94 7.19 4.15 -3.82
N PHE A 95 5.91 3.78 -3.77
CA PHE A 95 5.52 2.39 -3.54
C PHE A 95 5.93 1.46 -4.68
N SER A 96 5.86 1.91 -5.94
CA SER A 96 6.34 1.15 -7.09
C SER A 96 7.86 0.95 -7.04
N LEU A 97 8.61 1.96 -6.63
CA LEU A 97 10.05 1.85 -6.34
C LEU A 97 10.31 0.86 -5.20
N TRP A 98 9.48 0.84 -4.16
CA TRP A 98 9.57 -0.12 -3.07
C TRP A 98 9.36 -1.57 -3.55
N ILE A 99 8.36 -1.84 -4.40
CA ILE A 99 8.19 -3.16 -5.03
C ILE A 99 9.40 -3.54 -5.86
N PHE A 100 9.96 -2.59 -6.60
CA PHE A 100 11.17 -2.82 -7.37
C PHE A 100 12.38 -3.16 -6.46
N ILE A 101 12.54 -2.49 -5.32
CA ILE A 101 13.57 -2.80 -4.32
C ILE A 101 13.39 -4.22 -3.78
N ILE A 102 12.18 -4.62 -3.42
CA ILE A 102 11.87 -5.99 -2.96
C ILE A 102 12.18 -7.00 -4.06
N TYR A 103 11.67 -6.78 -5.28
CA TYR A 103 11.90 -7.64 -6.42
C TYR A 103 13.40 -7.87 -6.65
N ARG A 104 14.23 -6.81 -6.64
CA ARG A 104 15.68 -6.94 -6.80
C ARG A 104 16.33 -7.78 -5.71
N GLY A 105 15.88 -7.65 -4.46
CA GLY A 105 16.39 -8.42 -3.33
C GLY A 105 15.96 -9.89 -3.35
N VAL A 106 14.73 -10.18 -3.77
CA VAL A 106 14.16 -11.52 -3.72
C VAL A 106 14.40 -12.32 -5.03
N ARG A 107 14.57 -11.65 -6.18
CA ARG A 107 14.77 -12.29 -7.49
C ARG A 107 15.86 -13.38 -7.52
N PRO A 108 17.06 -13.18 -6.94
CA PRO A 108 18.10 -14.21 -6.97
C PRO A 108 17.73 -15.48 -6.18
N TRP A 109 16.78 -15.37 -5.26
CA TRP A 109 16.32 -16.46 -4.38
C TRP A 109 15.11 -17.21 -4.94
N ILE A 110 14.27 -16.56 -5.77
CA ILE A 110 13.08 -17.17 -6.37
C ILE A 110 13.48 -18.16 -7.49
N SER A 111 12.89 -19.34 -7.41
CA SER A 111 12.97 -20.45 -8.35
C SER A 111 11.58 -21.07 -8.52
N ARG A 112 11.36 -21.89 -9.56
CA ARG A 112 10.06 -22.57 -9.77
C ARG A 112 9.57 -23.39 -8.57
N LYS A 113 10.48 -23.85 -7.70
CA LYS A 113 10.15 -24.68 -6.53
C LYS A 113 9.70 -23.89 -5.30
N ASN A 114 10.01 -22.59 -5.22
CA ASN A 114 9.71 -21.74 -4.06
C ASN A 114 8.92 -20.46 -4.41
N VAL A 115 8.32 -20.39 -5.60
CA VAL A 115 7.48 -19.25 -6.03
C VAL A 115 6.27 -18.99 -5.11
N TRP A 116 5.83 -19.99 -4.36
CA TRP A 116 4.71 -19.90 -3.41
C TRP A 116 5.15 -19.95 -1.93
N SER A 117 6.45 -19.81 -1.71
CA SER A 117 6.99 -19.75 -0.35
C SER A 117 6.66 -18.42 0.33
N VAL A 118 6.80 -18.40 1.64
CA VAL A 118 6.50 -17.23 2.47
C VAL A 118 7.22 -15.95 2.01
N PRO A 119 8.54 -15.94 1.66
CA PRO A 119 9.19 -14.75 1.12
C PRO A 119 8.69 -14.32 -0.27
N ALA A 120 8.25 -15.27 -1.11
CA ALA A 120 7.66 -14.93 -2.40
C ALA A 120 6.28 -14.28 -2.23
N TRP A 121 5.50 -14.73 -1.24
CA TRP A 121 4.24 -14.08 -0.85
C TRP A 121 4.41 -12.63 -0.37
N LEU A 122 5.55 -12.28 0.23
CA LEU A 122 5.85 -10.86 0.52
C LEU A 122 5.94 -10.05 -0.77
N LEU A 123 6.62 -10.55 -1.80
CA LEU A 123 6.69 -9.85 -3.10
C LEU A 123 5.31 -9.77 -3.77
N TRP A 124 4.57 -10.87 -3.85
CA TRP A 124 3.26 -10.90 -4.50
C TRP A 124 2.22 -10.04 -3.76
N GLY A 125 2.15 -10.19 -2.44
CA GLY A 125 1.25 -9.42 -1.58
C GLY A 125 1.55 -7.92 -1.65
N SER A 126 2.83 -7.53 -1.57
CA SER A 126 3.20 -6.13 -1.76
C SER A 126 2.89 -5.63 -3.18
N GLY A 127 3.08 -6.45 -4.23
CA GLY A 127 2.73 -6.06 -5.59
C GLY A 127 1.22 -5.80 -5.76
N VAL A 128 0.39 -6.71 -5.25
CA VAL A 128 -1.07 -6.57 -5.24
C VAL A 128 -1.50 -5.34 -4.42
N MET A 129 -0.86 -5.09 -3.28
CA MET A 129 -1.08 -3.87 -2.48
C MET A 129 -1.00 -2.60 -3.31
N VAL A 130 0.12 -2.47 -4.02
CA VAL A 130 0.44 -1.25 -4.77
C VAL A 130 -0.49 -1.14 -5.97
N LEU A 131 -0.86 -2.27 -6.58
CA LEU A 131 -1.87 -2.31 -7.64
C LEU A 131 -3.21 -1.73 -7.18
N PHE A 132 -3.72 -2.11 -6.00
CA PHE A 132 -4.99 -1.55 -5.49
C PHE A 132 -4.91 -0.03 -5.25
N LEU A 133 -3.75 0.49 -4.83
CA LEU A 133 -3.56 1.94 -4.65
C LEU A 133 -3.72 2.73 -5.96
N PHE A 134 -3.41 2.13 -7.12
CA PHE A 134 -3.56 2.80 -8.42
C PHE A 134 -5.02 3.09 -8.77
N PHE A 135 -6.00 2.37 -8.21
CA PHE A 135 -7.42 2.68 -8.43
C PHE A 135 -7.80 4.08 -7.96
N GLY A 136 -7.06 4.66 -7.00
CA GLY A 136 -7.29 6.03 -6.55
C GLY A 136 -7.05 7.10 -7.62
N VAL A 137 -6.34 6.77 -8.71
CA VAL A 137 -6.15 7.67 -9.86
C VAL A 137 -7.45 7.89 -10.63
N LEU A 138 -8.39 6.93 -10.57
CA LEU A 138 -9.67 6.98 -11.28
C LEU A 138 -10.70 7.91 -10.61
N MET A 139 -10.41 8.42 -9.42
CA MET A 139 -11.27 9.36 -8.69
C MET A 139 -11.13 10.78 -9.23
N LEU A 140 -11.87 11.15 -10.28
CA LEU A 140 -11.79 12.50 -10.84
C LEU A 140 -12.75 13.48 -10.15
N PRO A 141 -12.38 14.77 -9.99
CA PRO A 141 -13.28 15.80 -9.45
C PRO A 141 -14.58 15.98 -10.24
N THR A 142 -14.56 15.64 -11.53
CA THR A 142 -15.70 15.75 -12.45
C THR A 142 -16.59 14.51 -12.48
N SER A 143 -16.18 13.41 -11.82
CA SER A 143 -16.95 12.17 -11.80
C SER A 143 -18.11 12.25 -10.83
N ASN A 144 -19.16 11.46 -11.09
CA ASN A 144 -20.28 11.31 -10.17
C ASN A 144 -19.78 10.84 -8.80
N PHE A 145 -20.36 11.36 -7.71
CA PHE A 145 -19.99 11.00 -6.35
C PHE A 145 -19.94 9.49 -6.11
N ALA A 146 -20.96 8.74 -6.54
CA ALA A 146 -21.04 7.30 -6.33
C ALA A 146 -19.92 6.53 -7.06
N ILE A 147 -19.49 7.03 -8.23
CA ILE A 147 -18.38 6.44 -9.00
C ILE A 147 -17.04 6.74 -8.30
N SER A 148 -16.83 7.98 -7.86
CA SER A 148 -15.62 8.35 -7.12
C SER A 148 -15.54 7.62 -5.77
N ASP A 149 -16.66 7.45 -5.08
CA ASP A 149 -16.72 6.73 -3.81
C ASP A 149 -16.49 5.22 -3.99
N TYR A 150 -16.97 4.62 -5.09
CA TYR A 150 -16.62 3.26 -5.47
C TYR A 150 -15.10 3.08 -5.59
N TRP A 151 -14.41 3.95 -6.34
CA TRP A 151 -12.96 3.88 -6.47
C TRP A 151 -12.24 4.17 -5.15
N ARG A 152 -12.78 5.07 -4.32
CA ARG A 152 -12.27 5.33 -2.97
C ARG A 152 -12.25 4.05 -2.13
N TRP A 153 -13.34 3.28 -2.13
CA TRP A 153 -13.38 2.02 -1.38
C TRP A 153 -12.55 0.92 -2.04
N MET A 154 -12.40 0.91 -3.37
CA MET A 154 -11.46 0.02 -4.04
C MET A 154 -10.02 0.29 -3.62
N VAL A 155 -9.70 1.52 -3.21
CA VAL A 155 -8.46 1.82 -2.49
C VAL A 155 -8.61 1.41 -1.03
N VAL A 156 -9.42 2.10 -0.22
CA VAL A 156 -9.42 1.98 1.24
C VAL A 156 -9.70 0.55 1.72
N HIS A 157 -10.78 -0.07 1.26
CA HIS A 157 -11.20 -1.38 1.76
C HIS A 157 -10.31 -2.50 1.20
N MET A 158 -10.09 -2.56 -0.12
CA MET A 158 -9.27 -3.63 -0.69
C MET A 158 -7.81 -3.53 -0.25
N TRP A 159 -7.28 -2.31 -0.12
CA TRP A 159 -5.94 -2.12 0.37
C TRP A 159 -5.79 -2.58 1.82
N VAL A 160 -6.74 -2.24 2.70
CA VAL A 160 -6.68 -2.67 4.10
C VAL A 160 -6.94 -4.18 4.22
N GLU A 161 -8.07 -4.67 3.70
CA GLU A 161 -8.54 -6.04 3.93
C GLU A 161 -7.78 -7.06 3.08
N VAL A 162 -7.58 -6.85 1.77
CA VAL A 162 -6.84 -7.82 0.95
C VAL A 162 -5.34 -7.75 1.18
N THR A 163 -4.79 -6.57 1.47
CA THR A 163 -3.34 -6.48 1.64
C THR A 163 -2.91 -6.77 3.06
N PHE A 164 -3.40 -6.03 4.06
CA PHE A 164 -2.79 -6.14 5.38
C PHE A 164 -3.04 -7.47 6.03
N GLU A 165 -4.21 -8.06 5.82
CA GLU A 165 -4.51 -9.38 6.36
C GLU A 165 -3.55 -10.42 5.76
N VAL A 166 -3.40 -10.43 4.43
CA VAL A 166 -2.43 -11.30 3.74
C VAL A 166 -1.01 -11.04 4.21
N PHE A 167 -0.59 -9.79 4.25
CA PHE A 167 0.79 -9.41 4.57
C PHE A 167 1.15 -9.76 6.02
N THR A 168 0.24 -9.49 6.96
CA THR A 168 0.41 -9.83 8.37
C THR A 168 0.42 -11.34 8.55
N THR A 169 -0.48 -12.08 7.90
CA THR A 169 -0.47 -13.56 7.94
C THR A 169 0.85 -14.13 7.43
N VAL A 170 1.39 -13.62 6.32
CA VAL A 170 2.66 -14.06 5.75
C VAL A 170 3.83 -13.78 6.71
N ILE A 171 3.90 -12.59 7.30
CA ILE A 171 4.99 -12.21 8.21
C ILE A 171 4.92 -12.98 9.52
N VAL A 172 3.74 -13.11 10.11
CA VAL A 172 3.57 -13.90 11.34
C VAL A 172 3.93 -15.36 11.07
N ALA A 173 3.43 -15.95 9.98
CA ALA A 173 3.80 -17.31 9.59
C ALA A 173 5.32 -17.44 9.38
N TYR A 174 5.96 -16.45 8.75
CA TYR A 174 7.41 -16.43 8.58
C TYR A 174 8.15 -16.46 9.93
N LEU A 175 7.79 -15.57 10.85
CA LEU A 175 8.41 -15.45 12.16
C LEU A 175 8.25 -16.74 12.97
N LEU A 176 7.06 -17.35 12.93
CA LEU A 176 6.81 -18.64 13.59
C LEU A 176 7.69 -19.76 13.03
N VAL A 177 7.91 -19.78 11.71
CA VAL A 177 8.85 -20.74 11.07
C VAL A 177 10.28 -20.48 11.52
N GLN A 178 10.72 -19.22 11.59
CA GLN A 178 12.08 -18.87 12.03
C GLN A 178 12.33 -19.20 13.51
N MET A 179 11.31 -19.09 14.36
CA MET A 179 11.38 -19.48 15.78
C MET A 179 11.28 -21.01 15.98
N GLY A 180 11.06 -21.79 14.92
CA GLY A 180 10.89 -23.24 15.01
C GLY A 180 9.56 -23.67 15.64
N LEU A 181 8.60 -22.76 15.80
CA LEU A 181 7.29 -23.04 16.40
C LEU A 181 6.35 -23.76 15.42
N VAL A 182 6.56 -23.58 14.11
CA VAL A 182 5.74 -24.21 13.07
C VAL A 182 6.60 -24.70 11.91
N THR A 183 6.16 -25.78 11.25
CA THR A 183 6.85 -26.28 10.06
C THR A 183 6.58 -25.38 8.85
N ARG A 184 7.56 -25.29 7.95
CA ARG A 184 7.43 -24.54 6.69
C ARG A 184 6.21 -24.96 5.87
N LEU A 185 5.97 -26.28 5.77
CA LEU A 185 4.85 -26.82 5.00
C LEU A 185 3.49 -26.39 5.57
N MET A 186 3.37 -26.35 6.90
CA MET A 186 2.15 -25.89 7.57
C MET A 186 1.92 -24.40 7.33
N ALA A 187 2.97 -23.58 7.51
CA ALA A 187 2.91 -22.14 7.27
C ALA A 187 2.49 -21.81 5.83
N GLU A 188 3.10 -22.45 4.83
CA GLU A 188 2.77 -22.23 3.41
C GLU A 188 1.31 -22.59 3.10
N ARG A 189 0.78 -23.71 3.63
CA ARG A 189 -0.61 -24.11 3.43
C ARG A 189 -1.61 -23.16 4.09
N VAL A 190 -1.33 -22.73 5.32
CA VAL A 190 -2.21 -21.80 6.05
C VAL A 190 -2.23 -20.44 5.39
N VAL A 191 -1.07 -19.91 4.98
CA VAL A 191 -0.98 -18.65 4.22
C VAL A 191 -1.79 -18.75 2.93
N PHE A 192 -1.65 -19.85 2.19
CA PHE A 192 -2.37 -20.03 0.94
C PHE A 192 -3.89 -20.05 1.13
N LEU A 193 -4.38 -20.79 2.13
CA LEU A 193 -5.80 -20.82 2.47
C LEU A 193 -6.31 -19.46 2.93
N ALA A 194 -5.56 -18.78 3.81
CA ALA A 194 -5.92 -17.45 4.29
C ALA A 194 -6.03 -16.44 3.14
N VAL A 195 -5.06 -16.41 2.22
CA VAL A 195 -5.11 -15.57 1.03
C VAL A 195 -6.38 -15.84 0.22
N MET A 196 -6.70 -17.10 -0.06
CA MET A 196 -7.92 -17.44 -0.81
C MET A 196 -9.18 -16.94 -0.12
N LEU A 197 -9.30 -17.14 1.20
CA LEU A 197 -10.46 -16.69 1.97
C LEU A 197 -10.57 -15.17 1.96
N PHE A 198 -9.48 -14.45 2.24
CA PHE A 198 -9.46 -12.98 2.24
C PHE A 198 -9.85 -12.41 0.87
N PHE A 199 -9.36 -12.98 -0.23
CA PHE A 199 -9.77 -12.53 -1.56
C PHE A 199 -11.27 -12.72 -1.81
N VAL A 200 -11.84 -13.87 -1.44
CA VAL A 200 -13.27 -14.13 -1.61
C VAL A 200 -14.11 -13.20 -0.74
N THR A 201 -13.74 -13.01 0.52
CA THR A 201 -14.52 -12.20 1.46
C THR A 201 -14.37 -10.71 1.16
N ALA A 202 -13.17 -10.19 0.91
CA ALA A 202 -12.95 -8.76 0.71
C ALA A 202 -13.48 -8.25 -0.63
N ILE A 203 -13.34 -9.02 -1.73
CA ILE A 203 -13.88 -8.61 -3.04
C ILE A 203 -15.40 -8.47 -2.97
N ASN A 204 -16.09 -9.34 -2.23
CA ASN A 204 -17.54 -9.23 -2.05
C ASN A 204 -17.89 -8.20 -0.96
N GLY A 205 -17.14 -8.20 0.13
CA GLY A 205 -17.32 -7.39 1.33
C GLY A 205 -17.22 -5.89 1.08
N ILE A 206 -16.46 -5.46 0.06
CA ILE A 206 -16.42 -4.05 -0.33
C ILE A 206 -17.81 -3.45 -0.55
N SER A 207 -18.76 -4.30 -0.96
CA SER A 207 -20.15 -3.91 -1.22
C SER A 207 -20.88 -3.37 0.00
N HIS A 208 -20.45 -3.68 1.23
CA HIS A 208 -21.05 -3.08 2.43
C HIS A 208 -20.86 -1.57 2.52
N ASN A 209 -19.90 -1.03 1.79
CA ASN A 209 -19.69 0.41 1.73
C ASN A 209 -20.65 1.09 0.76
N PHE A 210 -21.39 0.30 -0.04
CA PHE A 210 -22.24 0.80 -1.09
C PHE A 210 -23.73 0.83 -0.71
N TYR A 211 -24.10 0.36 0.48
CA TYR A 211 -25.49 0.20 0.92
C TYR A 211 -26.33 1.49 0.82
N TRP A 212 -25.71 2.65 1.01
CA TRP A 212 -26.43 3.92 1.13
C TRP A 212 -25.87 5.06 0.25
N ILE A 213 -25.06 4.73 -0.76
CA ILE A 213 -24.43 5.74 -1.65
C ILE A 213 -25.15 5.91 -3.00
N ALA A 214 -26.45 5.55 -3.06
CA ALA A 214 -27.29 5.60 -4.25
C ALA A 214 -26.92 4.62 -5.38
N LYS A 215 -26.23 3.52 -5.06
CA LYS A 215 -26.07 2.36 -5.95
C LYS A 215 -27.32 1.45 -5.81
N PRO A 216 -27.85 0.87 -6.90
CA PRO A 216 -28.95 -0.10 -6.81
C PRO A 216 -28.57 -1.35 -6.01
#